data_AF-A0A968BSQ8-F1
#
_entry.id   AF-A0A968BSQ8-F1
#
_cell.length_a   1.000
_cell.length_b   1.000
_cell.length_c   1.000
_cell.angle_alpha   90.00
_cell.angle_beta   90.00
_cell.angle_gamma   90.00
#
_symmetry.space_group_name_H-M   'P 1'
#
loop_
_entity.id
_entity.type
_entity.pdbx_description
1 polymer ?
#
loop_
_entity_poly.entity_id
_entity_poly.type
_entity_poly.pdbx_seq_one_letter_code
_entity_poly.pdbx_strand_id
1 'polypeptide(L)' 'ACISGPNGSGKSSLLDAITWALFGQARTRDDAIINLQVKSNTAEVTLVFTYEGNRYRVMR' A
#
# COMPACT_ATOMS: atom_id res chain seq x y z
N ALA A 1 10.42 4.59 15.00
CA ALA A 1 10.19 3.16 14.66
C ALA A 1 10.75 2.89 13.27
N CYS A 2 11.22 1.67 12.99
CA CYS A 2 11.68 1.27 11.65
C CYS A 2 10.89 0.04 11.16
N ILE A 3 10.73 -0.09 9.85
CA ILE A 3 10.18 -1.30 9.21
C ILE A 3 11.37 -2.13 8.72
N SER A 4 11.63 -3.27 9.34
CA SER A 4 12.80 -4.11 9.05
C SER A 4 12.42 -5.60 8.91
N GLY A 5 13.26 -6.37 8.21
CA GLY A 5 13.02 -7.78 7.94
C GLY A 5 13.74 -8.28 6.67
N PRO A 6 13.79 -9.59 6.43
CA PRO A 6 14.50 -10.20 5.29
C PRO A 6 13.99 -9.74 3.92
N ASN A 7 14.79 -9.87 2.87
CA ASN A 7 14.33 -9.63 1.49
C ASN A 7 13.12 -10.53 1.16
N GLY A 8 12.14 -10.00 0.44
CA GLY A 8 10.88 -10.69 0.16
C GLY A 8 9.83 -10.62 1.27
N SER A 9 10.12 -10.03 2.44
CA SER A 9 9.16 -9.95 3.56
C SER A 9 8.01 -8.92 3.37
N GLY A 10 7.84 -8.33 2.19
CA GLY A 10 6.75 -7.39 1.88
C GLY A 10 6.95 -5.92 2.33
N LYS A 11 8.14 -5.54 2.81
CA LYS A 11 8.41 -4.15 3.26
C LYS A 11 8.19 -3.11 2.16
N SER A 12 8.72 -3.36 0.96
CA SER A 12 8.53 -2.47 -0.19
C SER A 12 7.07 -2.46 -0.63
N SER A 13 6.43 -3.64 -0.66
CA SER A 13 5.00 -3.78 -1.01
C SER A 13 4.09 -2.97 -0.08
N LEU A 14 4.41 -2.91 1.22
CA LEU A 14 3.68 -2.06 2.16
C LEU A 14 3.81 -0.56 1.81
N LEU A 15 5.01 -0.09 1.47
CA LEU A 15 5.22 1.30 1.06
C LEU A 15 4.54 1.62 -0.28
N ASP A 16 4.54 0.67 -1.20
CA ASP A 16 3.87 0.80 -2.50
C ASP A 16 2.34 0.85 -2.32
N ALA A 17 1.77 0.05 -1.41
CA ALA A 17 0.34 0.10 -1.07
C ALA A 17 -0.10 1.47 -0.54
N ILE A 18 0.72 2.12 0.30
CA ILE A 18 0.44 3.49 0.80
C ILE A 18 0.40 4.48 -0.36
N THR A 19 1.40 4.41 -1.25
CA THR A 19 1.54 5.31 -2.40
C THR A 19 0.37 5.12 -3.37
N TRP A 20 -0.01 3.87 -3.62
CA TRP A 20 -1.14 3.53 -4.46
C TRP A 20 -2.48 3.95 -3.86
N ALA A 21 -2.70 3.77 -2.56
CA ALA A 21 -3.92 4.23 -1.89
C ALA A 21 -4.12 5.75 -2.07
N LEU A 22 -3.05 6.53 -1.91
CA LEU A 22 -3.12 7.99 -2.03
C LEU A 22 -3.21 8.48 -3.48
N PHE A 23 -2.42 7.91 -4.39
CA PHE A 23 -2.19 8.48 -5.72
C PHE A 23 -2.67 7.62 -6.89
N GLY A 24 -3.15 6.41 -6.63
CA GLY A 24 -3.55 5.45 -7.68
C GLY A 24 -2.39 4.81 -8.43
N GLN A 25 -1.14 4.99 -7.98
CA GLN A 25 0.06 4.42 -8.58
C GLN A 25 1.06 3.98 -7.50
N ALA A 26 1.70 2.82 -7.68
CA ALA A 26 2.82 2.39 -6.86
C ALA A 26 4.11 3.18 -7.22
N ARG A 27 5.13 3.19 -6.36
CA ARG A 27 6.41 3.87 -6.68
C ARG A 27 7.18 3.15 -7.78
N THR A 28 7.15 1.83 -7.77
CA THR A 28 7.68 1.00 -8.86
C THR A 28 6.59 0.83 -9.90
N ARG A 29 6.93 0.93 -11.20
CA ARG A 29 5.98 0.75 -12.33
C ARG A 29 5.35 -0.65 -12.42
N ASP A 30 5.66 -1.55 -11.50
CA ASP A 30 5.00 -2.85 -11.37
C ASP A 30 3.75 -2.72 -10.48
N ASP A 31 2.65 -2.26 -11.08
CA ASP A 31 1.30 -2.37 -10.50
C ASP A 31 0.92 -3.82 -10.17
N ALA A 32 1.68 -4.78 -10.69
CA ALA A 32 1.57 -6.19 -10.37
C ALA A 32 1.59 -6.43 -8.85
N ILE A 33 2.43 -5.75 -8.06
CA ILE A 33 2.62 -6.08 -6.63
C ILE A 33 1.31 -6.04 -5.82
N ILE A 34 0.39 -5.14 -6.16
CA ILE A 34 -0.90 -5.01 -5.46
C ILE A 34 -1.90 -6.06 -5.98
N ASN A 35 -1.80 -6.45 -7.24
CA ASN A 35 -2.69 -7.43 -7.90
C ASN A 35 -2.15 -8.88 -7.93
N LEU A 36 -1.02 -9.18 -7.29
CA LEU A 36 -0.33 -10.48 -7.45
C LEU A 36 -1.04 -11.69 -6.83
N GLN A 37 -2.09 -11.52 -6.02
CA GLN A 37 -2.86 -12.65 -5.51
C GLN A 37 -3.95 -13.09 -6.49
N VAL A 38 -3.56 -13.92 -7.46
CA VAL A 38 -4.44 -14.68 -8.38
C VAL A 38 -5.54 -15.50 -7.66
N LYS A 39 -5.45 -15.66 -6.33
CA LYS A 39 -6.41 -16.41 -5.50
C LYS A 39 -7.45 -15.56 -4.77
N SER A 40 -7.29 -14.23 -4.73
CA SER A 40 -8.23 -13.32 -4.06
C SER A 40 -8.80 -12.36 -5.09
N ASN A 41 -10.12 -12.34 -5.25
CA ASN A 41 -10.78 -11.66 -6.37
C ASN A 41 -10.53 -10.15 -6.43
N THR A 42 -10.07 -9.50 -5.36
CA THR A 42 -9.65 -8.09 -5.34
C THR A 42 -8.69 -7.84 -4.17
N ALA A 43 -7.64 -7.05 -4.37
CA ALA A 43 -6.85 -6.48 -3.28
C ALA A 43 -7.51 -5.18 -2.80
N GLU A 44 -7.51 -4.93 -1.49
CA GLU A 44 -8.02 -3.68 -0.89
C GLU A 44 -6.96 -3.06 0.03
N VAL A 45 -6.78 -1.75 -0.07
CA VAL A 45 -5.94 -0.97 0.85
C VAL A 45 -6.77 0.09 1.55
N THR A 46 -6.87 -0.02 2.88
CA THR A 46 -7.40 1.04 3.74
C THR A 46 -6.27 1.80 4.42
N LEU A 47 -6.11 3.09 4.07
CA LEU A 47 -5.13 3.98 4.68
C LEU A 47 -5.84 5.02 5.55
N VAL A 48 -5.49 5.06 6.84
CA VAL A 48 -5.97 6.07 7.80
C VAL A 48 -4.80 6.96 8.20
N PHE A 49 -4.96 8.28 8.06
CA PHE A 49 -3.92 9.24 8.41
C PHE A 49 -4.52 10.54 8.97
N THR A 50 -3.68 11.34 9.62
CA THR A 50 -4.05 12.67 10.13
C THR A 50 -3.35 13.75 9.31
N TYR A 51 -4.08 14.79 8.95
CA TYR A 51 -3.55 15.95 8.23
C TYR A 51 -4.27 17.21 8.70
N GLU A 52 -3.53 18.27 9.04
CA GLU A 52 -4.09 19.55 9.53
C GLU A 52 -5.13 19.37 10.65
N GLY A 53 -4.85 18.50 11.62
CA GLY A 53 -5.75 18.20 12.75
C GLY A 53 -6.96 17.32 12.42
N ASN A 54 -7.18 16.96 11.16
CA ASN A 54 -8.30 16.13 10.71
C ASN A 54 -7.87 14.69 10.45
N ARG A 55 -8.78 13.73 10.66
CA ARG A 55 -8.54 12.30 10.40
C ARG A 55 -9.22 11.89 9.09
N TYR A 56 -8.43 11.33 8.18
CA TYR A 56 -8.88 10.88 6.87
C TYR A 56 -8.78 9.37 6.74
N ARG A 57 -9.65 8.80 5.89
CA ARG A 57 -9.61 7.40 5.48
C ARG A 57 -9.74 7.34 3.96
N VAL A 58 -8.78 6.65 3.32
CA VAL A 58 -8.82 6.35 1.89
C VAL A 58 -8.93 4.84 1.73
N MET A 59 -9.83 4.40 0.85
CA MET A 59 -10.01 2.99 0.48
C MET A 59 -9.89 2.87 -1.03
N ARG A 60 -9.10 1.90 -1.49
CA ARG A 60 -8.97 1.52 -2.90
C ARG A 60 -8.86 0.02 -3.02
#